data_AF-A0A7J7JS61-F1
#
_entry.id   AF-A0A7J7JS61-F1
#
_cell.length_a   1.000
_cell.length_b   1.000
_cell.length_c   1.000
_cell.angle_alpha   90.00
_cell.angle_beta   90.00
_cell.angle_gamma   90.00
#
_symmetry.space_group_name_H-M   'P 1'
#
loop_
_entity.id
_entity.type
_entity.pdbx_description
1 polymer ?
#
loop_
_entity_poly.entity_id
_entity_poly.type
_entity_poly.pdbx_seq_one_letter_code
_entity_poly.pdbx_strand_id
1 'polypeptide(L)'
;MDHQSRQKLRENYVELVRNLNPEDVTDFLFQEHVLSEEDCENIQSGATRAQRMRIFLSVLPTKNRNGLAKFITAMKEAGYVELAELLEKPVSPEVVSIEEGQEHHASSFPFVEDERLMSLKERLEQQSIIVTSMQAEMETLQEELKRQSQSFESNEKYKRTVTVLNELEKEKAEKQKVYDEIYEALLNDMNKEDEEQKAKPSSRTSTIRTPSFTVTGGIRHYAKIKCVLVGDGGTGKTSIIHYFINKTRLESYVPTIFDNRSVEIQLGNTMVTVNFWDTAGQDGYDKLRPLSYADSHVALLVFSVTSQTTLNNVLAKWHPEFKHYCRKVPYILVGNKTDPMNDQKKLYEIRKEGERFVEAREAHKAAEHMRASKKTAFLCSAHTGEGIHKLLESVAEVGLKRMLRVRRRKDPCLCM
;
A
#
# COMPACT_ATOMS: atom_id res chain seq x y z
N MET A 1 1.14 14.83 -22.42
CA MET A 1 1.13 15.15 -20.97
C MET A 1 2.48 14.81 -20.32
N ASP A 2 2.95 15.56 -19.31
CA ASP A 2 4.21 15.29 -18.59
C ASP A 2 4.09 14.16 -17.54
N HIS A 3 5.22 13.65 -17.03
CA HIS A 3 5.27 12.54 -16.08
C HIS A 3 4.51 12.82 -14.78
N GLN A 4 4.64 14.05 -14.23
CA GLN A 4 4.00 14.43 -12.98
C GLN A 4 2.47 14.45 -13.14
N SER A 5 1.99 14.96 -14.27
CA SER A 5 0.57 14.96 -14.62
C SER A 5 0.01 13.55 -14.82
N ARG A 6 0.77 12.64 -15.43
CA ARG A 6 0.40 11.22 -15.58
C ARG A 6 0.32 10.52 -14.22
N GLN A 7 1.27 10.78 -13.33
CA GLN A 7 1.31 10.22 -11.98
C GLN A 7 0.06 10.62 -11.17
N LYS A 8 -0.37 11.89 -11.26
CA LYS A 8 -1.61 12.36 -10.61
C LYS A 8 -2.86 11.60 -11.06
N LEU A 9 -2.98 11.30 -12.35
CA LEU A 9 -4.10 10.50 -12.87
C LEU A 9 -4.04 9.05 -12.38
N ARG A 10 -2.85 8.46 -12.27
CA ARG A 10 -2.65 7.09 -11.74
C ARG A 10 -3.02 7.00 -10.25
N GLU A 11 -2.53 7.93 -9.44
CA GLU A 11 -2.77 7.97 -7.99
C GLU A 11 -4.27 8.11 -7.63
N ASN A 12 -5.04 8.79 -8.49
CA ASN A 12 -6.46 9.06 -8.26
C ASN A 12 -7.39 8.23 -9.16
N TYR A 13 -6.86 7.22 -9.87
CA TYR A 13 -7.58 6.46 -10.89
C TYR A 13 -8.89 5.83 -10.37
N VAL A 14 -8.83 5.18 -9.21
CA VAL A 14 -10.01 4.50 -8.62
C VAL A 14 -11.12 5.49 -8.30
N GLU A 15 -10.75 6.65 -7.76
CA GLU A 15 -11.71 7.68 -7.37
C GLU A 15 -12.35 8.33 -8.60
N LEU A 16 -11.55 8.60 -9.64
CA LEU A 16 -12.04 9.10 -10.93
C LEU A 16 -13.00 8.11 -11.59
N VAL A 17 -12.67 6.81 -11.65
CA VAL A 17 -13.53 5.78 -12.26
C VAL A 17 -14.85 5.60 -11.49
N ARG A 18 -14.84 5.77 -10.17
CA ARG A 18 -16.04 5.62 -9.33
C ARG A 18 -16.95 6.83 -9.39
N ASN A 19 -16.39 8.04 -9.45
CA ASN A 19 -17.15 9.23 -9.13
C ASN A 19 -17.28 10.22 -10.29
N LEU A 20 -16.54 10.06 -11.39
CA LEU A 20 -16.67 10.90 -12.58
C LEU A 20 -17.51 10.21 -13.66
N ASN A 21 -18.41 10.97 -14.29
CA ASN A 21 -19.01 10.58 -15.56
C ASN A 21 -18.20 11.21 -16.71
N PRO A 22 -17.60 10.43 -17.63
CA PRO A 22 -16.79 10.99 -18.71
C PRO A 22 -17.58 11.92 -19.65
N GLU A 23 -18.88 11.70 -19.82
CA GLU A 23 -19.74 12.53 -20.67
C GLU A 23 -19.78 13.99 -20.21
N ASP A 24 -19.73 14.23 -18.90
CA ASP A 24 -19.83 15.58 -18.30
C ASP A 24 -18.61 16.46 -18.59
N VAL A 25 -17.49 15.86 -19.01
CA VAL A 25 -16.21 16.55 -19.27
C VAL A 25 -15.76 16.44 -20.73
N THR A 26 -16.33 15.51 -21.50
CA THR A 26 -15.89 15.22 -22.87
C THR A 26 -16.18 16.37 -23.81
N ASP A 27 -17.36 17.00 -23.71
CA ASP A 27 -17.75 18.12 -24.59
C ASP A 27 -16.83 19.33 -24.41
N PHE A 28 -16.51 19.68 -23.17
CA PHE A 28 -15.57 20.75 -22.85
C PHE A 28 -14.18 20.45 -23.42
N LEU A 29 -13.70 19.22 -23.22
CA LEU A 29 -12.38 18.81 -23.69
C LEU A 29 -12.27 18.71 -25.21
N PHE A 30 -13.37 18.42 -25.90
CA PHE A 30 -13.46 18.49 -27.35
C PHE A 30 -13.40 19.95 -27.84
N GLN A 31 -14.17 20.85 -27.22
CA GLN A 31 -14.16 22.28 -27.55
C GLN A 31 -12.79 22.94 -27.32
N GLU A 32 -12.09 22.52 -26.26
CA GLU A 32 -10.74 22.99 -25.94
C GLU A 32 -9.63 22.28 -26.75
N HIS A 33 -10.01 21.51 -27.77
CA HIS A 33 -9.10 20.76 -28.66
C HIS A 33 -8.13 19.82 -27.92
N VAL A 34 -8.56 19.27 -26.78
CA VAL A 34 -7.85 18.22 -26.05
C VAL A 34 -8.21 16.84 -26.61
N LEU A 35 -9.48 16.62 -26.92
CA LEU A 35 -9.99 15.40 -27.56
C LEU A 35 -10.38 15.66 -29.02
N SER A 36 -10.13 14.69 -29.89
CA SER A 36 -10.64 14.67 -31.28
C SER A 36 -12.04 14.04 -31.34
N GLU A 37 -12.67 14.14 -32.51
CA GLU A 37 -13.97 13.49 -32.77
C GLU A 37 -13.86 11.96 -32.63
N GLU A 38 -12.78 11.37 -33.17
CA GLU A 38 -12.46 9.94 -33.03
C GLU A 38 -12.26 9.52 -31.56
N ASP A 39 -11.63 10.36 -30.73
CA ASP A 39 -11.49 10.08 -29.31
C ASP A 39 -12.85 10.01 -28.61
N CYS A 40 -13.73 10.96 -28.91
CA CYS A 40 -15.07 11.03 -28.35
C CYS A 40 -15.91 9.80 -28.76
N GLU A 41 -15.86 9.40 -30.02
CA GLU A 41 -16.52 8.17 -30.51
C GLU A 41 -15.98 6.92 -29.80
N ASN A 42 -14.67 6.84 -29.63
CA ASN A 42 -14.03 5.72 -28.93
C ASN A 42 -14.46 5.68 -27.45
N ILE A 43 -14.49 6.83 -26.75
CA ILE A 43 -15.00 6.91 -25.37
C ILE A 43 -16.46 6.45 -25.29
N GLN A 44 -17.29 6.86 -26.24
CA GLN A 44 -18.71 6.48 -26.30
C GLN A 44 -18.93 4.99 -26.60
N SER A 45 -17.96 4.29 -27.20
CA SER A 45 -18.06 2.86 -27.50
C SER A 45 -18.15 1.94 -26.26
N GLY A 46 -17.75 2.44 -25.08
CA GLY A 46 -17.81 1.66 -23.84
C GLY A 46 -19.24 1.39 -23.36
N ALA A 47 -19.55 0.11 -23.11
CA ALA A 47 -20.90 -0.33 -22.73
C ALA A 47 -21.32 0.13 -21.33
N THR A 48 -20.37 0.31 -20.41
CA THR A 48 -20.61 0.80 -19.04
C THR A 48 -19.91 2.14 -18.81
N ARG A 49 -20.41 2.95 -17.86
CA ARG A 49 -19.74 4.20 -17.44
C ARG A 49 -18.29 3.95 -17.05
N ALA A 50 -18.02 2.86 -16.33
CA ALA A 50 -16.68 2.47 -15.93
C ALA A 50 -15.79 2.20 -17.16
N GLN A 51 -16.27 1.42 -18.14
CA GLN A 51 -15.54 1.18 -19.40
C GLN A 51 -15.27 2.49 -20.16
N ARG A 52 -16.27 3.36 -20.31
CA ARG A 52 -16.08 4.68 -20.93
C ARG A 52 -15.04 5.51 -20.20
N MET A 53 -15.04 5.46 -18.87
CA MET A 53 -14.05 6.17 -18.05
C MET A 53 -12.65 5.56 -18.19
N ARG A 54 -12.53 4.24 -18.36
CA ARG A 54 -11.23 3.59 -18.67
C ARG A 54 -10.71 4.03 -20.03
N ILE A 55 -11.56 4.05 -21.06
CA ILE A 55 -11.19 4.52 -22.39
C ILE A 55 -10.76 6.00 -22.32
N PHE A 56 -11.56 6.84 -21.65
CA PHE A 56 -11.24 8.25 -21.43
C PHE A 56 -9.88 8.45 -20.76
N LEU A 57 -9.60 7.75 -19.66
CA LEU A 57 -8.31 7.84 -18.95
C LEU A 57 -7.15 7.17 -19.70
N SER A 58 -7.42 6.36 -20.72
CA SER A 58 -6.40 5.85 -21.65
C SER A 58 -6.03 6.87 -22.72
N VAL A 59 -7.00 7.68 -23.14
CA VAL A 59 -6.86 8.66 -24.22
C VAL A 59 -6.25 9.95 -23.69
N LEU A 60 -6.78 10.50 -22.60
CA LEU A 60 -6.38 11.80 -22.04
C LEU A 60 -4.85 11.99 -21.84
N PRO A 61 -4.08 10.99 -21.35
CA PRO A 61 -2.63 11.13 -21.14
C PRO A 61 -1.80 11.25 -22.42
N THR A 62 -2.34 10.76 -23.54
CA THR A 62 -1.70 10.83 -24.87
C THR A 62 -1.82 12.21 -25.51
N LYS A 63 -2.68 13.07 -24.96
CA LYS A 63 -2.97 14.40 -25.49
C LYS A 63 -1.93 15.42 -25.07
N ASN A 64 -2.13 16.64 -25.57
CA ASN A 64 -1.20 17.76 -25.47
C ASN A 64 -0.70 18.01 -24.02
N ARG A 65 0.37 18.79 -23.86
CA ARG A 65 1.00 19.05 -22.55
C ARG A 65 0.03 19.66 -21.53
N ASN A 66 -1.04 20.32 -21.98
CA ASN A 66 -2.02 20.99 -21.12
C ASN A 66 -3.27 20.15 -20.83
N GLY A 67 -3.33 18.89 -21.29
CA GLY A 67 -4.53 18.06 -21.19
C GLY A 67 -5.03 17.87 -19.75
N LEU A 68 -4.12 17.77 -18.77
CA LEU A 68 -4.52 17.63 -17.36
C LEU A 68 -5.13 18.92 -16.82
N ALA A 69 -4.53 20.07 -17.11
CA ALA A 69 -5.03 21.35 -16.63
C ALA A 69 -6.44 21.63 -17.18
N LYS A 70 -6.66 21.36 -18.47
CA LYS A 70 -7.98 21.50 -19.10
C LYS A 70 -8.99 20.49 -18.57
N PHE A 71 -8.56 19.27 -18.26
CA PHE A 71 -9.42 18.28 -17.61
C PHE A 71 -9.84 18.71 -16.20
N ILE A 72 -8.92 19.26 -15.41
CA ILE A 72 -9.23 19.83 -14.09
C ILE A 72 -10.24 20.98 -14.21
N THR A 73 -10.08 21.86 -15.21
CA THR A 73 -11.07 22.92 -15.47
C THR A 73 -12.43 22.33 -15.83
N ALA A 74 -12.49 21.37 -16.75
CA ALA A 74 -13.72 20.69 -17.15
C ALA A 74 -14.45 20.07 -15.94
N MET A 75 -13.70 19.39 -15.06
CA MET A 75 -14.24 18.80 -13.85
C MET A 75 -14.85 19.85 -12.91
N LYS A 76 -14.18 21.00 -12.72
CA LYS A 76 -14.69 22.09 -11.89
C LYS A 76 -15.98 22.68 -12.45
N GLU A 77 -16.04 22.91 -13.76
CA GLU A 77 -17.23 23.44 -14.43
C GLU A 77 -18.41 22.45 -14.38
N ALA A 78 -18.13 21.16 -14.47
CA ALA A 78 -19.12 20.09 -14.31
C ALA A 78 -19.51 19.81 -12.84
N GLY A 79 -18.98 20.57 -11.87
CA GLY A 79 -19.33 20.45 -10.45
C GLY A 79 -18.53 19.42 -9.65
N TYR A 80 -17.53 18.78 -10.25
CA TYR A 80 -16.63 17.81 -9.61
C TYR A 80 -15.44 18.49 -8.90
N VAL A 81 -15.73 19.50 -8.07
CA VAL A 81 -14.71 20.34 -7.42
C VAL A 81 -13.77 19.51 -6.54
N GLU A 82 -14.32 18.63 -5.71
CA GLU A 82 -13.53 17.78 -4.80
C GLU A 82 -12.58 16.83 -5.55
N LEU A 83 -13.05 16.22 -6.65
CA LEU A 83 -12.22 15.36 -7.49
C LEU A 83 -11.15 16.14 -8.26
N ALA A 84 -11.46 17.37 -8.69
CA ALA A 84 -10.51 18.24 -9.37
C ALA A 84 -9.38 18.69 -8.42
N GLU A 85 -9.71 19.00 -7.17
CA GLU A 85 -8.74 19.36 -6.12
C GLU A 85 -7.76 18.22 -5.82
N LEU A 86 -8.17 16.95 -5.94
CA LEU A 86 -7.27 15.80 -5.81
C LEU A 86 -6.13 15.83 -6.85
N LEU A 87 -6.43 16.27 -8.07
CA LEU A 87 -5.46 16.35 -9.16
C LEU A 87 -4.60 17.61 -9.11
N GLU A 88 -5.00 18.65 -8.38
CA GLU A 88 -4.23 19.88 -8.23
C GLU A 88 -3.12 19.78 -7.17
N LYS A 89 -3.24 18.85 -6.21
CA LYS A 89 -2.23 18.66 -5.15
C LYS A 89 -0.83 18.43 -5.73
N PRO A 90 0.22 19.05 -5.16
CA PRO A 90 1.59 18.85 -5.62
C PRO A 90 1.98 17.37 -5.43
N VAL A 91 2.56 16.76 -6.46
CA VAL A 91 3.09 15.39 -6.37
C VAL A 91 4.21 15.39 -5.34
N SER A 92 4.17 14.45 -4.40
CA SER A 92 5.23 14.26 -3.41
C SER A 92 6.57 14.08 -4.13
N PRO A 93 7.66 14.73 -3.69
CA PRO A 93 8.91 14.74 -4.43
C PRO A 93 9.55 13.35 -4.41
N GLU A 94 9.40 12.61 -5.50
CA GLU A 94 10.28 11.52 -5.89
C GLU A 94 10.98 11.86 -7.22
N VAL A 95 12.24 11.46 -7.27
CA VAL A 95 13.30 11.90 -8.17
C VAL A 95 13.02 11.50 -9.62
N VAL A 96 12.96 12.48 -10.53
CA VAL A 96 13.03 12.26 -11.97
C VAL A 96 14.48 12.49 -12.43
N SER A 97 15.04 11.54 -13.17
CA SER A 97 16.16 11.83 -14.08
C SER A 97 16.11 10.99 -15.36
N ILE A 98 15.72 11.69 -16.45
CA ILE A 98 16.28 11.65 -17.84
C ILE A 98 15.88 10.39 -18.68
N GLU A 99 15.46 10.42 -19.95
CA GLU A 99 15.83 11.22 -21.14
C GLU A 99 14.71 11.25 -22.21
N GLU A 100 14.66 12.30 -23.03
CA GLU A 100 13.74 12.47 -24.18
C GLU A 100 14.23 11.70 -25.43
N GLY A 101 13.33 11.08 -26.20
CA GLY A 101 13.64 10.67 -27.57
C GLY A 101 12.68 9.71 -28.26
N GLN A 102 11.96 10.23 -29.26
CA GLN A 102 11.39 9.60 -30.47
C GLN A 102 9.96 9.02 -30.46
N GLU A 103 9.21 9.44 -31.49
CA GLU A 103 7.80 9.18 -31.81
C GLU A 103 7.58 7.91 -32.66
N HIS A 104 6.31 7.49 -32.71
CA HIS A 104 5.64 6.49 -33.57
C HIS A 104 5.82 5.02 -33.11
N HIS A 105 4.79 4.16 -32.96
CA HIS A 105 3.50 4.00 -33.64
C HIS A 105 2.39 3.42 -32.71
N ALA A 106 1.13 3.74 -32.99
CA ALA A 106 -0.06 3.29 -32.26
C ALA A 106 -0.48 1.84 -32.57
N SER A 107 -0.77 1.06 -31.52
CA SER A 107 -1.76 -0.04 -31.52
C SER A 107 -2.15 -0.45 -30.08
N SER A 108 -3.37 -0.06 -29.71
CA SER A 108 -4.37 -0.67 -28.81
C SER A 108 -4.03 -1.15 -27.37
N PHE A 109 -4.72 -0.53 -26.38
CA PHE A 109 -4.87 -0.78 -24.91
C PHE A 109 -3.85 -0.09 -23.94
N PRO A 110 -4.28 0.31 -22.71
CA PRO A 110 -3.92 1.60 -22.11
C PRO A 110 -2.53 1.63 -21.48
N PHE A 111 -1.83 2.74 -21.71
CA PHE A 111 -0.65 3.18 -20.97
C PHE A 111 0.63 2.36 -21.19
N VAL A 112 1.04 2.19 -22.44
CA VAL A 112 2.40 1.72 -22.75
C VAL A 112 3.37 2.91 -22.69
N GLU A 113 3.90 3.20 -21.50
CA GLU A 113 5.34 3.45 -21.44
C GLU A 113 6.01 2.10 -21.70
N ASP A 114 7.02 2.06 -22.58
CA ASP A 114 7.64 0.83 -23.07
C ASP A 114 7.84 -0.18 -21.91
N GLU A 115 7.13 -1.32 -21.93
CA GLU A 115 7.19 -2.34 -20.88
C GLU A 115 8.63 -2.84 -20.64
N ARG A 116 9.52 -2.63 -21.61
CA ARG A 116 10.95 -2.97 -21.54
C ARG A 116 11.74 -2.01 -20.64
N LEU A 117 11.22 -0.82 -20.35
CA LEU A 117 11.84 0.21 -19.52
C LEU A 117 11.32 0.25 -18.07
N MET A 118 10.20 -0.44 -17.78
CA MET A 118 9.66 -0.54 -16.42
C MET A 118 10.32 -1.67 -15.63
N SER A 119 10.67 -1.40 -14.37
CA SER A 119 11.13 -2.43 -13.45
C SER A 119 10.01 -3.46 -13.20
N LEU A 120 10.38 -4.71 -12.88
CA LEU A 120 9.41 -5.76 -12.54
C LEU A 120 8.48 -5.37 -11.39
N LYS A 121 8.95 -4.51 -10.47
CA LYS A 121 8.15 -3.98 -9.35
C LYS A 121 7.05 -3.04 -9.83
N GLU A 122 7.38 -2.10 -10.71
CA GLU A 122 6.40 -1.15 -11.29
C GLU A 122 5.36 -1.89 -12.14
N ARG A 123 5.79 -2.90 -12.90
CA ARG A 123 4.90 -3.77 -13.68
C ARG A 123 3.96 -4.56 -12.78
N LEU A 124 4.47 -5.12 -11.67
CA LEU A 124 3.66 -5.86 -10.70
C LEU A 124 2.64 -4.95 -10.00
N GLU A 125 3.05 -3.73 -9.65
CA GLU A 125 2.17 -2.72 -9.02
C GLU A 125 1.04 -2.29 -9.96
N GLN A 126 1.35 -2.02 -11.24
CA GLN A 126 0.33 -1.73 -12.25
C GLN A 126 -0.65 -2.89 -12.44
N GLN A 127 -0.15 -4.12 -12.56
CA GLN A 127 -1.03 -5.29 -12.71
C GLN A 127 -1.90 -5.54 -11.46
N SER A 128 -1.37 -5.25 -10.27
CA SER A 128 -2.13 -5.32 -9.03
C SER A 128 -3.32 -4.35 -9.00
N ILE A 129 -3.11 -3.10 -9.41
CA ILE A 129 -4.16 -2.10 -9.51
C ILE A 129 -5.26 -2.55 -10.47
N ILE A 130 -4.86 -3.11 -11.63
CA ILE A 130 -5.78 -3.62 -12.65
C ILE A 130 -6.63 -4.74 -12.08
N VAL A 131 -6.01 -5.79 -11.52
CA VAL A 131 -6.72 -6.94 -10.94
C VAL A 131 -7.67 -6.52 -9.81
N THR A 132 -7.23 -5.60 -8.95
CA THR A 132 -8.04 -5.09 -7.83
C THR A 132 -9.24 -4.27 -8.32
N SER A 133 -9.05 -3.45 -9.35
CA SER A 133 -10.14 -2.67 -9.96
C SER A 133 -11.19 -3.59 -10.60
N MET A 134 -10.75 -4.63 -11.32
CA MET A 134 -11.65 -5.61 -11.95
C MET A 134 -12.44 -6.41 -10.90
N GLN A 135 -11.79 -6.80 -9.80
CA GLN A 135 -12.47 -7.48 -8.69
C GLN A 135 -13.57 -6.62 -8.06
N ALA A 136 -13.29 -5.33 -7.82
CA ALA A 136 -14.30 -4.42 -7.28
C ALA A 136 -15.49 -4.24 -8.25
N GLU A 137 -15.24 -4.16 -9.55
CA GLU A 137 -16.31 -4.09 -10.56
C GLU A 137 -17.17 -5.35 -10.56
N MET A 138 -16.56 -6.53 -10.51
CA MET A 138 -17.30 -7.79 -10.38
C MET A 138 -18.20 -7.81 -9.14
N GLU A 139 -17.72 -7.35 -7.99
CA GLU A 139 -18.51 -7.27 -6.76
C GLU A 139 -19.72 -6.35 -6.92
N THR A 140 -19.57 -5.19 -7.59
CA THR A 140 -20.69 -4.29 -7.86
C THR A 140 -21.74 -4.92 -8.79
N LEU A 141 -21.30 -5.64 -9.83
CA LEU A 141 -22.21 -6.32 -10.76
C LEU A 141 -22.91 -7.51 -10.09
N GLN A 142 -22.21 -8.24 -9.22
CA GLN A 142 -22.79 -9.32 -8.41
C GLN A 142 -23.84 -8.79 -7.42
N GLU A 143 -23.60 -7.64 -6.80
CA GLU A 143 -24.61 -6.97 -5.98
C GLU A 143 -25.82 -6.50 -6.81
N GLU A 144 -25.58 -5.95 -8.00
CA GLU A 144 -26.66 -5.55 -8.90
C GLU A 144 -27.50 -6.77 -9.33
N LEU A 145 -26.87 -7.89 -9.67
CA LEU A 145 -27.55 -9.15 -9.99
C LEU A 145 -28.37 -9.67 -8.79
N LYS A 146 -27.82 -9.62 -7.57
CA LYS A 146 -28.56 -10.00 -6.35
C LYS A 146 -29.81 -9.14 -6.16
N ARG A 147 -29.72 -7.82 -6.37
CA ARG A 147 -30.88 -6.91 -6.30
C ARG A 147 -31.90 -7.20 -7.39
N GLN A 148 -31.45 -7.48 -8.62
CA GLN A 148 -32.31 -7.79 -9.75
C GLN A 148 -32.99 -9.16 -9.64
N SER A 149 -32.35 -10.16 -9.01
CA SER A 149 -32.94 -11.49 -8.79
C SER A 149 -34.19 -11.46 -7.89
N GLN A 150 -34.37 -10.39 -7.12
CA GLN A 150 -35.59 -10.15 -6.32
C GLN A 150 -36.75 -9.58 -7.15
N SER A 151 -36.51 -9.16 -8.40
CA SER A 151 -37.53 -8.70 -9.36
C SER A 151 -37.48 -9.56 -10.63
N PHE A 152 -38.39 -10.54 -10.74
CA PHE A 152 -38.69 -11.39 -11.93
C PHE A 152 -37.59 -11.56 -13.01
N GLU A 153 -37.05 -12.78 -13.12
CA GLU A 153 -35.94 -13.28 -13.97
C GLU A 153 -36.07 -13.09 -15.50
N SER A 154 -37.08 -12.39 -15.99
CA SER A 154 -37.39 -12.20 -17.42
C SER A 154 -36.85 -10.89 -18.00
N ASN A 155 -35.91 -10.22 -17.34
CA ASN A 155 -35.42 -8.90 -17.74
C ASN A 155 -34.19 -9.01 -18.66
N GLU A 156 -34.24 -8.44 -19.87
CA GLU A 156 -33.07 -8.31 -20.76
C GLU A 156 -31.87 -7.66 -20.06
N LYS A 157 -32.12 -6.73 -19.12
CA LYS A 157 -31.07 -6.08 -18.34
C LYS A 157 -30.26 -7.10 -17.53
N TYR A 158 -30.93 -8.08 -16.91
CA TYR A 158 -30.27 -9.15 -16.13
C TYR A 158 -29.38 -10.01 -17.02
N LYS A 159 -29.88 -10.41 -18.20
CA LYS A 159 -29.09 -11.19 -19.17
C LYS A 159 -27.84 -10.43 -19.64
N ARG A 160 -27.96 -9.12 -19.91
CA ARG A 160 -26.82 -8.27 -20.27
C ARG A 160 -25.80 -8.18 -19.13
N THR A 161 -26.25 -7.98 -17.89
CA THR A 161 -25.37 -7.91 -16.71
C THR A 161 -24.63 -9.24 -16.49
N VAL A 162 -25.28 -10.40 -16.66
CA VAL A 162 -24.62 -11.72 -16.57
C VAL A 162 -23.56 -11.90 -17.65
N THR A 163 -23.84 -11.52 -18.90
CA THR A 163 -22.85 -11.59 -19.99
C THR A 163 -21.61 -10.76 -19.68
N VAL A 164 -21.80 -9.52 -19.24
CA VAL A 164 -20.69 -8.62 -18.88
C VAL A 164 -19.88 -9.19 -17.72
N LEU A 165 -20.53 -9.79 -16.71
CA LEU A 165 -19.83 -10.42 -15.59
C LEU A 165 -18.93 -11.58 -16.05
N ASN A 166 -19.44 -12.46 -16.93
CA ASN A 166 -18.66 -13.59 -17.45
C ASN A 166 -17.46 -13.13 -18.30
N GLU A 167 -17.62 -12.07 -19.08
CA GLU A 167 -16.53 -11.48 -19.87
C GLU A 167 -15.44 -10.88 -18.96
N LEU A 168 -15.85 -10.13 -17.93
CA LEU A 168 -14.94 -9.58 -16.93
C LEU A 168 -14.23 -10.67 -16.13
N GLU A 169 -14.91 -11.78 -15.80
CA GLU A 169 -14.29 -12.94 -15.14
C GLU A 169 -13.16 -13.53 -15.98
N LYS A 170 -13.40 -13.68 -17.28
CA LYS A 170 -12.39 -14.19 -18.22
C LYS A 170 -11.22 -13.22 -18.36
N GLU A 171 -11.50 -11.94 -18.56
CA GLU A 171 -10.46 -10.91 -18.69
C GLU A 171 -9.63 -10.82 -17.40
N LYS A 172 -10.28 -10.90 -16.23
CA LYS A 172 -9.58 -10.88 -14.93
C LYS A 172 -8.66 -12.08 -14.79
N ALA A 173 -9.08 -13.28 -15.23
CA ALA A 173 -8.23 -14.46 -15.20
C ALA A 173 -6.99 -14.29 -16.08
N GLU A 174 -7.12 -13.67 -17.24
CA GLU A 174 -5.98 -13.36 -18.13
C GLU A 174 -5.02 -12.36 -17.49
N LYS A 175 -5.53 -11.27 -16.88
CA LYS A 175 -4.70 -10.29 -16.16
C LYS A 175 -4.05 -10.87 -14.90
N GLN A 176 -4.77 -11.76 -14.19
CA GLN A 176 -4.24 -12.48 -13.04
C GLN A 176 -3.07 -13.37 -13.45
N LYS A 177 -3.13 -14.03 -14.62
CA LYS A 177 -2.03 -14.84 -15.13
C LYS A 177 -0.78 -13.99 -15.41
N VAL A 178 -0.95 -12.81 -16.00
CA VAL A 178 0.17 -11.87 -16.25
C VAL A 178 0.77 -11.38 -14.94
N TYR A 179 -0.07 -11.07 -13.94
CA TYR A 179 0.39 -10.74 -12.59
C TYR A 179 1.22 -11.87 -11.97
N ASP A 180 0.75 -13.12 -12.05
CA ASP A 180 1.43 -14.29 -11.51
C ASP A 180 2.78 -14.54 -12.22
N GLU A 181 2.86 -14.33 -13.53
CA GLU A 181 4.10 -14.46 -14.31
C GLU A 181 5.14 -13.39 -13.93
N ILE A 182 4.73 -12.12 -13.81
CA ILE A 182 5.61 -11.04 -13.36
C ILE A 182 6.07 -11.28 -11.92
N TYR A 183 5.19 -11.82 -11.08
CA TYR A 183 5.49 -12.18 -9.72
C TYR A 183 6.58 -13.27 -9.62
N GLU A 184 6.43 -14.35 -10.37
CA GLU A 184 7.44 -15.42 -10.42
C GLU A 184 8.77 -14.92 -10.99
N ALA A 185 8.75 -14.01 -11.96
CA ALA A 185 9.97 -13.36 -12.45
C ALA A 185 10.66 -12.53 -11.35
N LEU A 186 9.91 -11.73 -10.59
CA LEU A 186 10.44 -10.92 -9.49
C LEU A 186 11.02 -11.79 -8.36
N LEU A 187 10.34 -12.90 -8.03
CA LEU A 187 10.83 -13.90 -7.08
C LEU A 187 12.18 -14.47 -7.50
N ASN A 188 12.30 -14.85 -8.77
CA ASN A 188 13.53 -15.44 -9.31
C ASN A 188 14.68 -14.44 -9.32
N ASP A 189 14.43 -13.17 -9.64
CA ASP A 189 15.45 -12.12 -9.61
C ASP A 189 15.91 -11.80 -8.19
N MET A 190 14.99 -11.75 -7.22
CA MET A 190 15.36 -11.57 -5.81
C MET A 190 16.16 -12.75 -5.25
N ASN A 191 15.80 -13.99 -5.63
CA ASN A 191 16.55 -15.19 -5.22
C ASN A 191 17.96 -15.21 -5.82
N LYS A 192 18.13 -14.76 -7.07
CA LYS A 192 19.45 -14.60 -7.72
C LYS A 192 20.28 -13.51 -7.06
N GLU A 193 19.68 -12.38 -6.71
CA GLU A 193 20.36 -11.30 -5.96
C GLU A 193 20.83 -11.78 -4.58
N ASP A 194 20.06 -12.62 -3.88
CA ASP A 194 20.45 -13.22 -2.60
C ASP A 194 21.60 -14.26 -2.74
N GLU A 195 21.65 -14.99 -3.85
CA GLU A 195 22.78 -15.88 -4.17
C GLU A 195 24.04 -15.09 -4.55
N GLU A 196 23.91 -14.01 -5.32
CA GLU A 196 25.02 -13.13 -5.70
C GLU A 196 25.53 -12.26 -4.52
N GLN A 197 24.65 -11.84 -3.61
CA GLN A 197 25.02 -11.10 -2.40
C GLN A 197 25.69 -11.98 -1.35
N LYS A 198 25.41 -13.29 -1.33
CA LYS A 198 26.19 -14.26 -0.53
C LYS A 198 27.61 -14.48 -1.09
N ALA A 199 27.85 -14.13 -2.35
CA ALA A 199 29.14 -14.32 -3.04
C ALA A 199 30.03 -13.06 -3.10
N LYS A 200 29.53 -11.86 -2.72
CA LYS A 200 30.30 -10.59 -2.79
C LYS A 200 30.40 -9.90 -1.42
N PRO A 201 31.53 -9.24 -1.07
CA PRO A 201 31.60 -8.39 0.11
C PRO A 201 30.75 -7.12 -0.10
N SER A 202 30.03 -6.73 0.96
CA SER A 202 28.96 -5.73 1.02
C SER A 202 29.18 -4.39 0.29
N SER A 203 28.20 -3.99 -0.52
CA SER A 203 27.85 -2.61 -0.93
C SER A 203 26.43 -2.63 -1.53
N ARG A 204 25.47 -1.68 -1.44
CA ARG A 204 25.26 -0.37 -0.81
C ARG A 204 23.73 -0.30 -0.50
N THR A 205 23.33 0.09 0.71
CA THR A 205 21.91 0.38 1.05
C THR A 205 21.73 1.89 1.16
N SER A 206 20.66 2.45 0.58
CA SER A 206 20.29 3.87 0.69
C SER A 206 20.06 4.22 2.16
N THR A 207 21.03 4.93 2.76
CA THR A 207 20.97 5.40 4.14
C THR A 207 20.58 6.88 4.09
N ILE A 208 19.38 7.22 4.53
CA ILE A 208 19.01 8.63 4.75
C ILE A 208 19.63 9.06 6.08
N ARG A 209 20.67 9.91 6.01
CA ARG A 209 21.28 10.56 7.19
C ARG A 209 20.39 11.73 7.61
N THR A 210 19.88 11.71 8.84
CA THR A 210 19.33 12.90 9.52
C THR A 210 20.48 13.74 10.12
N PRO A 211 20.28 15.06 10.36
CA PRO A 211 21.39 15.96 10.62
C PRO A 211 22.06 15.72 11.98
N SER A 212 23.35 16.04 11.96
CA SER A 212 24.39 15.82 12.98
C SER A 212 24.03 16.26 14.40
N PHE A 213 24.17 15.32 15.35
CA PHE A 213 24.45 15.63 16.76
C PHE A 213 25.96 15.55 17.03
N THR A 214 26.46 16.52 17.77
CA THR A 214 27.87 16.73 18.09
C THR A 214 28.52 15.52 18.78
N VAL A 215 29.70 15.18 18.28
CA VAL A 215 30.51 14.04 18.71
C VAL A 215 31.14 14.32 20.07
N THR A 216 30.79 13.54 21.08
CA THR A 216 31.63 13.28 22.25
C THR A 216 31.98 11.79 22.27
N GLY A 217 33.29 11.52 22.37
CA GLY A 217 33.91 10.24 22.07
C GLY A 217 33.53 9.10 23.01
N GLY A 218 33.13 7.98 22.40
CA GLY A 218 33.01 6.66 23.01
C GLY A 218 32.87 5.62 21.89
N ILE A 219 33.41 4.41 22.07
CA ILE A 219 33.27 3.32 21.09
C ILE A 219 31.77 3.03 20.93
N ARG A 220 31.18 3.42 19.79
CA ARG A 220 29.78 3.13 19.46
C ARG A 220 29.73 1.73 18.85
N HIS A 221 29.02 0.81 19.48
CA HIS A 221 28.68 -0.46 18.85
C HIS A 221 27.59 -0.21 17.80
N TYR A 222 27.72 -0.82 16.62
CA TYR A 222 26.72 -0.72 15.56
C TYR A 222 25.97 -2.04 15.40
N ALA A 223 24.64 -1.95 15.38
CA ALA A 223 23.76 -3.10 15.17
C ALA A 223 22.76 -2.79 14.06
N LYS A 224 22.46 -3.79 13.23
CA LYS A 224 21.40 -3.73 12.23
C LYS A 224 20.37 -4.80 12.56
N ILE A 225 19.12 -4.41 12.69
CA ILE A 225 18.02 -5.33 12.97
C ILE A 225 16.91 -5.17 11.93
N LYS A 226 16.18 -6.24 11.69
CA LYS A 226 15.03 -6.30 10.79
C LYS A 226 13.74 -6.40 11.61
N CYS A 227 12.80 -5.49 11.37
CA CYS A 227 11.47 -5.48 11.97
C CYS A 227 10.41 -5.63 10.87
N VAL A 228 9.53 -6.63 10.96
CA VAL A 228 8.40 -6.76 10.01
C VAL A 228 7.10 -6.30 10.66
N LEU A 229 6.25 -5.60 9.93
CA LEU A 229 4.92 -5.19 10.40
C LEU A 229 3.85 -6.03 9.70
N VAL A 230 2.91 -6.60 10.45
CA VAL A 230 1.77 -7.38 9.92
C VAL A 230 0.49 -7.00 10.64
N GLY A 231 -0.65 -7.16 9.97
CA GLY A 231 -1.95 -6.70 10.45
C GLY A 231 -2.89 -6.38 9.30
N ASP A 232 -4.17 -6.18 9.57
CA ASP A 232 -5.21 -5.91 8.56
C ASP A 232 -4.87 -4.68 7.70
N GLY A 233 -5.47 -4.61 6.51
CA GLY A 233 -5.47 -3.40 5.68
C GLY A 233 -5.99 -2.20 6.47
N GLY A 234 -5.39 -1.03 6.26
CA GLY A 234 -5.84 0.21 6.90
C GLY A 234 -5.59 0.33 8.42
N THR A 235 -4.94 -0.62 9.08
CA THR A 235 -4.57 -0.51 10.53
C THR A 235 -3.49 0.54 10.81
N GLY A 236 -2.79 1.03 9.78
CA GLY A 236 -1.81 2.11 9.87
C GLY A 236 -0.36 1.66 10.08
N LYS A 237 0.01 0.47 9.60
CA LYS A 237 1.40 -0.04 9.58
C LYS A 237 2.36 0.96 8.91
N THR A 238 2.01 1.39 7.70
CA THR A 238 2.72 2.41 6.91
C THR A 238 2.80 3.74 7.65
N SER A 239 1.71 4.17 8.29
CA SER A 239 1.67 5.41 9.07
C SER A 239 2.62 5.37 10.26
N ILE A 240 2.72 4.23 10.96
CA ILE A 240 3.68 4.04 12.06
C ILE A 240 5.11 4.16 11.54
N ILE A 241 5.46 3.47 10.44
CA ILE A 241 6.80 3.52 9.84
C ILE A 241 7.12 4.93 9.37
N HIS A 242 6.19 5.58 8.68
CA HIS A 242 6.32 6.97 8.25
C HIS A 242 6.63 7.89 9.44
N TYR A 243 5.89 7.75 10.54
CA TYR A 243 6.11 8.56 11.73
C TYR A 243 7.47 8.24 12.38
N PHE A 244 7.94 6.98 12.38
CA PHE A 244 9.28 6.66 12.89
C PHE A 244 10.38 7.45 12.15
N ILE A 245 10.23 7.65 10.84
CA ILE A 245 11.22 8.28 9.97
C ILE A 245 11.06 9.80 9.98
N ASN A 246 9.87 10.28 9.60
CA ASN A 246 9.62 11.68 9.29
C ASN A 246 9.17 12.49 10.50
N LYS A 247 8.79 11.82 11.60
CA LYS A 247 8.20 12.44 12.81
C LYS A 247 6.94 13.28 12.51
N THR A 248 6.29 12.98 11.39
CA THR A 248 5.09 13.65 10.90
C THR A 248 4.02 12.62 10.56
N ARG A 249 2.75 13.07 10.56
CA ARG A 249 1.63 12.26 10.10
C ARG A 249 1.73 12.03 8.60
N LEU A 250 1.23 10.89 8.15
CA LEU A 250 1.04 10.60 6.73
C LEU A 250 -0.27 11.25 6.26
N GLU A 251 -0.23 12.04 5.19
CA GLU A 251 -1.41 12.81 4.74
C GLU A 251 -2.33 12.05 3.78
N SER A 252 -1.80 11.06 3.06
CA SER A 252 -2.56 10.21 2.14
C SER A 252 -2.25 8.74 2.38
N TYR A 253 -3.27 7.88 2.26
CA TYR A 253 -3.12 6.44 2.39
C TYR A 253 -3.08 5.80 1.00
N VAL A 254 -1.93 5.23 0.66
CA VAL A 254 -1.77 4.31 -0.48
C VAL A 254 -1.64 2.89 0.08
N PRO A 255 -2.45 1.92 -0.37
CA PRO A 255 -2.32 0.55 0.10
C PRO A 255 -0.94 -0.04 -0.21
N THR A 256 -0.19 -0.38 0.84
CA THR A 256 1.15 -0.97 0.69
C THR A 256 1.07 -2.38 0.16
N ILE A 257 1.90 -2.69 -0.85
CA ILE A 257 2.21 -4.06 -1.27
C ILE A 257 3.39 -4.54 -0.44
N PHE A 258 4.51 -3.82 -0.55
CA PHE A 258 5.73 -4.05 0.20
C PHE A 258 6.66 -2.83 0.17
N ASP A 259 7.22 -2.44 1.31
CA ASP A 259 8.19 -1.33 1.41
C ASP A 259 9.25 -1.62 2.48
N ASN A 260 10.49 -1.20 2.27
CA ASN A 260 11.57 -1.35 3.25
C ASN A 260 12.19 0.01 3.58
N ARG A 261 12.09 0.43 4.85
CA ARG A 261 12.61 1.71 5.32
C ARG A 261 13.48 1.55 6.55
N SER A 262 14.49 2.39 6.70
CA SER A 262 15.44 2.28 7.82
C SER A 262 15.41 3.51 8.73
N VAL A 263 15.49 3.29 10.04
CA VAL A 263 15.62 4.35 11.06
C VAL A 263 16.78 4.03 11.98
N GLU A 264 17.60 5.02 12.31
CA GLU A 264 18.65 4.88 13.32
C GLU A 264 18.16 5.38 14.68
N ILE A 265 18.45 4.60 15.72
CA ILE A 265 18.15 4.95 17.11
C ILE A 265 19.32 4.56 18.01
N GLN A 266 19.65 5.44 18.96
CA GLN A 266 20.70 5.17 19.94
C GLN A 266 20.10 4.49 21.18
N LEU A 267 20.58 3.28 21.50
CA LEU A 267 20.26 2.56 22.73
C LEU A 267 21.52 2.42 23.59
N GLY A 268 21.64 3.28 24.60
CA GLY A 268 22.85 3.40 25.42
C GLY A 268 24.08 3.70 24.54
N ASN A 269 25.04 2.78 24.52
CA ASN A 269 26.28 2.90 23.73
C ASN A 269 26.21 2.22 22.36
N THR A 270 25.02 1.75 21.95
CA THR A 270 24.81 1.06 20.67
C THR A 270 23.96 1.92 19.73
N MET A 271 24.45 2.20 18.53
CA MET A 271 23.65 2.72 17.42
C MET A 271 22.97 1.55 16.73
N VAL A 272 21.63 1.53 16.75
CA VAL A 272 20.82 0.49 16.14
C VAL A 272 20.14 1.05 14.90
N THR A 273 20.44 0.48 13.74
CA THR A 273 19.65 0.69 12.52
C THR A 273 18.53 -0.34 12.48
N VAL A 274 17.29 0.12 12.49
CA VAL A 274 16.09 -0.71 12.37
C VAL A 274 15.58 -0.64 10.94
N ASN A 275 15.62 -1.76 10.23
CA ASN A 275 15.06 -1.91 8.89
C ASN A 275 13.63 -2.45 9.02
N PHE A 276 12.65 -1.61 8.74
CA PHE A 276 11.22 -1.90 8.76
C PHE A 276 10.76 -2.46 7.43
N TRP A 277 10.09 -3.61 7.48
CA TRP A 277 9.47 -4.28 6.33
C TRP A 277 7.96 -4.10 6.48
N ASP A 278 7.42 -3.13 5.73
CA ASP A 278 5.99 -2.89 5.64
C ASP A 278 5.34 -3.93 4.73
N THR A 279 4.24 -4.51 5.17
CA THR A 279 3.56 -5.57 4.41
C THR A 279 2.12 -5.20 4.11
N ALA A 280 1.63 -5.63 2.94
CA ALA A 280 0.21 -5.57 2.63
C ALA A 280 -0.61 -6.23 3.73
N GLY A 281 -1.75 -5.64 4.07
CA GLY A 281 -2.70 -6.17 5.05
C GLY A 281 -3.89 -6.92 4.46
N GLN A 282 -3.98 -7.00 3.14
CA GLN A 282 -5.13 -7.54 2.41
C GLN A 282 -4.94 -9.03 2.14
N ASP A 283 -6.04 -9.78 2.02
CA ASP A 283 -5.99 -11.25 1.86
C ASP A 283 -5.38 -11.70 0.52
N GLY A 284 -5.42 -10.84 -0.50
CA GLY A 284 -4.77 -11.09 -1.80
C GLY A 284 -3.24 -11.26 -1.73
N TYR A 285 -2.62 -10.96 -0.58
CA TYR A 285 -1.16 -10.99 -0.39
C TYR A 285 -0.68 -12.05 0.60
N ASP A 286 -1.55 -13.00 1.00
CA ASP A 286 -1.23 -14.00 2.01
C ASP A 286 -0.06 -14.93 1.63
N LYS A 287 0.16 -15.16 0.33
CA LYS A 287 1.31 -15.93 -0.16
C LYS A 287 2.61 -15.12 -0.27
N LEU A 288 2.50 -13.79 -0.38
CA LEU A 288 3.62 -12.86 -0.58
C LEU A 288 4.28 -12.47 0.74
N ARG A 289 3.43 -12.14 1.71
CA ARG A 289 3.82 -11.66 3.03
C ARG A 289 4.85 -12.55 3.75
N PRO A 290 4.80 -13.89 3.66
CA PRO A 290 5.79 -14.74 4.32
C PRO A 290 7.23 -14.55 3.84
N LEU A 291 7.43 -14.10 2.61
CA LEU A 291 8.76 -13.82 2.05
C LEU A 291 9.47 -12.71 2.83
N SER A 292 8.69 -11.78 3.37
CA SER A 292 9.17 -10.68 4.20
C SER A 292 9.66 -11.13 5.57
N TYR A 293 9.30 -12.33 6.04
CA TYR A 293 9.57 -12.80 7.40
C TYR A 293 10.99 -13.31 7.61
N ALA A 294 11.68 -13.75 6.55
CA ALA A 294 13.04 -14.26 6.62
C ALA A 294 13.97 -13.28 7.36
N ASP A 295 14.80 -13.81 8.27
CA ASP A 295 15.78 -13.06 9.07
C ASP A 295 15.22 -11.92 9.93
N SER A 296 13.93 -11.95 10.24
CA SER A 296 13.31 -10.99 11.15
C SER A 296 13.88 -11.12 12.57
N HIS A 297 14.24 -9.98 13.16
CA HIS A 297 14.72 -9.89 14.53
C HIS A 297 13.57 -9.59 15.51
N VAL A 298 12.52 -8.92 15.03
CA VAL A 298 11.30 -8.59 15.77
C VAL A 298 10.16 -8.40 14.77
N ALA A 299 8.92 -8.53 15.23
CA ALA A 299 7.74 -8.15 14.46
C ALA A 299 6.78 -7.26 15.25
N LEU A 300 6.02 -6.43 14.53
CA LEU A 300 4.86 -5.72 15.06
C LEU A 300 3.58 -6.39 14.53
N LEU A 301 2.71 -6.83 15.42
CA LEU A 301 1.35 -7.26 15.10
C LEU A 301 0.44 -6.05 15.35
N VAL A 302 -0.05 -5.44 14.29
CA VAL A 302 -0.74 -4.14 14.34
C VAL A 302 -2.25 -4.34 14.17
N PHE A 303 -3.03 -3.73 15.06
CA PHE A 303 -4.48 -3.62 14.95
C PHE A 303 -4.91 -2.16 15.11
N SER A 304 -6.13 -1.84 14.71
CA SER A 304 -6.73 -0.52 14.93
C SER A 304 -7.51 -0.53 16.24
N VAL A 305 -7.22 0.37 17.18
CA VAL A 305 -8.01 0.45 18.43
C VAL A 305 -9.45 0.83 18.18
N THR A 306 -9.78 1.38 17.01
CA THR A 306 -11.15 1.72 16.60
C THR A 306 -11.93 0.51 16.05
N SER A 307 -11.31 -0.66 15.87
CA SER A 307 -11.97 -1.86 15.36
C SER A 307 -11.57 -3.09 16.15
N GLN A 308 -12.54 -3.66 16.87
CA GLN A 308 -12.37 -4.90 17.62
C GLN A 308 -12.11 -6.08 16.68
N THR A 309 -12.67 -6.04 15.46
CA THR A 309 -12.44 -7.04 14.42
C THR A 309 -10.95 -7.17 14.11
N THR A 310 -10.22 -6.06 13.98
CA THR A 310 -8.78 -6.10 13.67
C THR A 310 -7.95 -6.74 14.79
N LEU A 311 -8.34 -6.60 16.07
CA LEU A 311 -7.68 -7.32 17.17
C LEU A 311 -7.98 -8.82 17.12
N ASN A 312 -9.23 -9.19 16.83
CA ASN A 312 -9.62 -10.59 16.69
C ASN A 312 -8.84 -11.26 15.54
N ASN A 313 -8.66 -10.55 14.42
CA ASN A 313 -7.86 -11.00 13.29
C ASN A 313 -6.37 -11.16 13.64
N VAL A 314 -5.83 -10.34 14.55
CA VAL A 314 -4.48 -10.59 15.08
C VAL A 314 -4.40 -11.95 15.78
N LEU A 315 -5.40 -12.30 16.60
CA LEU A 315 -5.42 -13.58 17.32
C LEU A 315 -5.69 -14.78 16.40
N ALA A 316 -6.58 -14.62 15.42
CA ALA A 316 -7.05 -15.70 14.56
C ALA A 316 -6.16 -15.95 13.33
N LYS A 317 -5.54 -14.89 12.78
CA LYS A 317 -4.78 -14.93 11.53
C LYS A 317 -3.32 -14.51 11.72
N TRP A 318 -3.06 -13.24 12.09
CA TRP A 318 -1.70 -12.68 12.00
C TRP A 318 -0.71 -13.33 12.94
N HIS A 319 -1.11 -13.61 14.18
CA HIS A 319 -0.25 -14.28 15.14
C HIS A 319 0.03 -15.73 14.75
N PRO A 320 -0.97 -16.58 14.43
CA PRO A 320 -0.74 -17.93 13.92
C PRO A 320 0.15 -17.96 12.67
N GLU A 321 -0.11 -17.09 11.69
CA GLU A 321 0.67 -17.01 10.44
C GLU A 321 2.13 -16.64 10.73
N PHE A 322 2.37 -15.55 11.48
CA PHE A 322 3.72 -15.15 11.82
C PHE A 322 4.45 -16.24 12.63
N LYS A 323 3.76 -16.90 13.56
CA LYS A 323 4.35 -18.00 14.36
C LYS A 323 4.67 -19.24 13.55
N HIS A 324 3.93 -19.50 12.47
CA HIS A 324 4.19 -20.61 11.55
C HIS A 324 5.59 -20.46 10.93
N TYR A 325 5.89 -19.29 10.36
CA TYR A 325 7.18 -19.01 9.71
C TYR A 325 8.28 -18.63 10.71
N CYS A 326 7.95 -17.89 11.77
CA CYS A 326 8.90 -17.25 12.68
C CYS A 326 8.80 -17.75 14.14
N ARG A 327 8.93 -19.06 14.36
CA ARG A 327 8.73 -19.69 15.70
C ARG A 327 9.48 -19.03 16.87
N LYS A 328 10.73 -18.58 16.66
CA LYS A 328 11.64 -18.06 17.71
C LYS A 328 11.81 -16.53 17.67
N VAL A 329 11.14 -15.83 16.76
CA VAL A 329 11.25 -14.38 16.63
C VAL A 329 10.26 -13.73 17.60
N PRO A 330 10.69 -12.77 18.44
CA PRO A 330 9.78 -12.03 19.31
C PRO A 330 8.88 -11.08 18.50
N TYR A 331 7.73 -10.75 19.07
CA TYR A 331 6.76 -9.82 18.47
C TYR A 331 6.19 -8.90 19.54
N ILE A 332 5.69 -7.75 19.08
CA ILE A 332 5.06 -6.70 19.88
C ILE A 332 3.66 -6.47 19.31
N LEU A 333 2.64 -6.51 20.16
CA LEU A 333 1.27 -6.14 19.80
C LEU A 333 1.12 -4.61 19.84
N VAL A 334 0.57 -4.03 18.79
CA VAL A 334 0.42 -2.57 18.64
C VAL A 334 -1.03 -2.23 18.29
N GLY A 335 -1.70 -1.49 19.16
CA GLY A 335 -2.98 -0.86 18.89
C GLY A 335 -2.76 0.56 18.42
N ASN A 336 -2.98 0.82 17.13
CA ASN A 336 -2.82 2.13 16.52
C ASN A 336 -4.16 2.88 16.45
N LYS A 337 -4.10 4.20 16.20
CA LYS A 337 -5.23 5.14 16.06
C LYS A 337 -5.96 5.48 17.36
N THR A 338 -5.21 5.78 18.43
CA THR A 338 -5.80 6.24 19.71
C THR A 338 -6.39 7.65 19.66
N ASP A 339 -6.14 8.42 18.60
CA ASP A 339 -6.58 9.81 18.46
C ASP A 339 -8.10 10.04 18.56
N PRO A 340 -9.00 9.15 18.10
CA PRO A 340 -10.44 9.36 18.22
C PRO A 340 -10.99 9.10 19.63
N MET A 341 -10.20 8.63 20.59
CA MET A 341 -10.69 8.14 21.89
C MET A 341 -11.41 9.22 22.71
N ASN A 342 -11.09 10.50 22.48
CA ASN A 342 -11.72 11.64 23.14
C ASN A 342 -12.75 12.38 22.27
N ASP A 343 -13.02 11.89 21.05
CA ASP A 343 -13.94 12.51 20.09
C ASP A 343 -15.29 11.76 20.09
N GLN A 344 -16.29 12.34 20.75
CA GLN A 344 -17.63 11.72 20.87
C GLN A 344 -18.29 11.47 19.52
N LYS A 345 -18.04 12.32 18.51
CA LYS A 345 -18.64 12.15 17.17
C LYS A 345 -18.04 10.94 16.47
N LYS A 346 -16.71 10.82 16.47
CA LYS A 346 -16.02 9.66 15.89
C LYS A 346 -16.37 8.36 16.63
N LEU A 347 -16.48 8.41 17.96
CA LEU A 347 -16.92 7.25 18.75
C LEU A 347 -18.34 6.80 18.39
N TYR A 348 -19.24 7.73 18.08
CA TYR A 348 -20.59 7.41 17.61
C TYR A 348 -20.57 6.77 16.22
N GLU A 349 -19.78 7.30 15.29
CA GLU A 349 -19.61 6.74 13.94
C GLU A 349 -19.08 5.30 13.97
N ILE A 350 -18.03 5.03 14.75
CA ILE A 350 -17.47 3.69 14.94
C ILE A 350 -18.55 2.70 15.42
N ARG A 351 -19.37 3.11 16.40
CA ARG A 351 -20.45 2.26 16.94
C ARG A 351 -21.56 2.01 15.91
N LYS A 352 -21.87 3.01 15.07
CA LYS A 352 -22.87 2.89 14.01
C LYS A 352 -22.45 1.85 12.95
N GLU A 353 -21.16 1.72 12.70
CA GLU A 353 -20.57 0.71 11.81
C GLU A 353 -20.46 -0.69 12.46
N GLY A 354 -20.94 -0.86 13.69
CA GLY A 354 -20.90 -2.13 14.42
C GLY A 354 -19.55 -2.42 15.08
N GLU A 355 -18.63 -1.45 15.07
CA GLU A 355 -17.32 -1.56 15.69
C GLU A 355 -17.29 -0.96 17.10
N ARG A 356 -16.26 -1.29 17.87
CA ARG A 356 -16.03 -0.69 19.18
C ARG A 356 -14.56 -0.44 19.45
N PHE A 357 -14.33 0.52 20.33
CA PHE A 357 -12.99 0.82 20.80
C PHE A 357 -12.43 -0.34 21.63
N VAL A 358 -11.18 -0.70 21.35
CA VAL A 358 -10.42 -1.72 22.08
C VAL A 358 -9.74 -1.04 23.26
N GLU A 359 -10.11 -1.43 24.49
CA GLU A 359 -9.46 -0.87 25.67
C GLU A 359 -8.04 -1.41 25.86
N ALA A 360 -7.18 -0.62 26.54
CA ALA A 360 -5.84 -1.05 26.88
C ALA A 360 -5.83 -2.41 27.61
N ARG A 361 -6.77 -2.65 28.51
CA ARG A 361 -6.89 -3.92 29.24
C ARG A 361 -7.11 -5.11 28.30
N GLU A 362 -7.89 -4.94 27.24
CA GLU A 362 -8.18 -5.99 26.26
C GLU A 362 -6.96 -6.28 25.40
N ALA A 363 -6.25 -5.24 24.93
CA ALA A 363 -5.00 -5.39 24.21
C ALA A 363 -3.95 -6.14 25.05
N HIS A 364 -3.84 -5.83 26.35
CA HIS A 364 -2.92 -6.55 27.25
C HIS A 364 -3.32 -8.02 27.44
N LYS A 365 -4.63 -8.31 27.61
CA LYS A 365 -5.12 -9.70 27.70
C LYS A 365 -4.84 -10.49 26.41
N ALA A 366 -4.98 -9.86 25.24
CA ALA A 366 -4.66 -10.47 23.95
C ALA A 366 -3.16 -10.77 23.84
N ALA A 367 -2.30 -9.82 24.24
CA ALA A 367 -0.85 -10.04 24.29
C ALA A 367 -0.46 -11.20 25.22
N GLU A 368 -1.10 -11.30 26.39
CA GLU A 368 -0.90 -12.42 27.34
C GLU A 368 -1.31 -13.77 26.72
N HIS A 369 -2.47 -13.83 26.03
CA HIS A 369 -2.93 -15.03 25.33
C HIS A 369 -1.93 -15.49 24.26
N MET A 370 -1.37 -14.55 23.51
CA MET A 370 -0.35 -14.83 22.51
C MET A 370 1.01 -15.20 23.12
N ARG A 371 1.15 -15.25 24.46
CA ARG A 371 2.42 -15.41 25.18
C ARG A 371 3.46 -14.36 24.76
N ALA A 372 2.99 -13.19 24.33
CA ALA A 372 3.83 -12.02 24.21
C ALA A 372 4.22 -11.59 25.64
N SER A 373 5.39 -11.00 25.83
CA SER A 373 5.82 -10.63 27.19
C SER A 373 4.88 -9.53 27.73
N LYS A 374 4.54 -9.49 29.03
CA LYS A 374 3.61 -8.46 29.58
C LYS A 374 3.94 -7.00 29.22
N LYS A 375 5.17 -6.71 28.79
CA LYS A 375 5.66 -5.40 28.33
C LYS A 375 5.54 -5.16 26.81
N THR A 376 4.83 -5.99 26.06
CA THR A 376 4.85 -5.95 24.58
C THR A 376 3.49 -5.62 23.96
N ALA A 377 2.58 -4.97 24.70
CA ALA A 377 1.39 -4.34 24.13
C ALA A 377 1.54 -2.82 24.22
N PHE A 378 1.49 -2.15 23.07
CA PHE A 378 1.57 -0.68 22.98
C PHE A 378 0.29 -0.13 22.37
N LEU A 379 -0.20 0.97 22.91
CA LEU A 379 -1.19 1.80 22.24
C LEU A 379 -0.52 3.07 21.74
N CYS A 380 -0.81 3.47 20.51
CA CYS A 380 -0.23 4.65 19.90
C CYS A 380 -1.19 5.31 18.90
N SER A 381 -0.89 6.55 18.53
CA SER A 381 -1.47 7.18 17.35
C SER A 381 -0.35 7.68 16.45
N ALA A 382 -0.25 7.08 15.27
CA ALA A 382 0.60 7.61 14.19
C ALA A 382 0.10 8.95 13.64
N HIS A 383 -1.12 9.37 13.98
CA HIS A 383 -1.66 10.68 13.60
C HIS A 383 -1.12 11.80 14.50
N THR A 384 -1.08 11.57 15.81
CA THR A 384 -0.62 12.57 16.80
C THR A 384 0.84 12.40 17.21
N GLY A 385 1.41 11.21 17.00
CA GLY A 385 2.73 10.82 17.49
C GLY A 385 2.72 10.18 18.88
N GLU A 386 1.57 10.16 19.55
CA GLU A 386 1.45 9.62 20.90
C GLU A 386 1.87 8.14 20.92
N GLY A 387 2.77 7.78 21.84
CA GLY A 387 3.25 6.40 22.04
C GLY A 387 4.25 5.90 20.98
N ILE A 388 4.45 6.60 19.86
CA ILE A 388 5.31 6.16 18.76
C ILE A 388 6.79 6.08 19.16
N HIS A 389 7.30 7.06 19.90
CA HIS A 389 8.71 7.03 20.35
C HIS A 389 9.03 5.81 21.22
N LYS A 390 8.17 5.56 22.23
CA LYS A 390 8.32 4.42 23.14
C LYS A 390 8.21 3.08 22.40
N LEU A 391 7.36 3.02 21.37
CA LEU A 391 7.26 1.85 20.50
C LEU A 391 8.58 1.62 19.74
N LEU A 392 9.18 2.66 19.16
CA LEU A 392 10.45 2.56 18.43
C LEU A 392 11.59 2.07 19.34
N GLU A 393 11.72 2.62 20.54
CA GLU A 393 12.68 2.17 21.55
C GLU A 393 12.47 0.69 21.87
N SER A 394 11.23 0.28 22.13
CA SER A 394 10.91 -1.13 22.43
C SER A 394 11.23 -2.07 21.27
N VAL A 395 10.98 -1.66 20.02
CA VAL A 395 11.34 -2.45 18.83
C VAL A 395 12.85 -2.66 18.78
N ALA A 396 13.62 -1.58 18.94
CA ALA A 396 15.06 -1.62 18.90
C ALA A 396 15.65 -2.48 20.03
N GLU A 397 15.14 -2.36 21.26
CA GLU A 397 15.59 -3.16 22.40
C GLU A 397 15.31 -4.65 22.21
N VAL A 398 14.09 -5.00 21.80
CA VAL A 398 13.67 -6.39 21.60
C VAL A 398 14.45 -7.03 20.44
N GLY A 399 14.59 -6.31 19.32
CA GLY A 399 15.34 -6.76 18.16
C GLY A 399 16.83 -6.91 18.43
N LEU A 400 17.45 -5.94 19.12
CA LEU A 400 18.87 -6.01 19.52
C LEU A 400 19.12 -7.20 20.44
N LYS A 401 18.28 -7.41 21.46
CA LYS A 401 18.36 -8.55 22.36
C LYS A 401 18.24 -9.88 21.61
N ARG A 402 17.36 -9.96 20.60
CA ARG A 402 17.24 -11.14 19.74
C ARG A 402 18.50 -11.35 18.90
N MET A 403 19.01 -10.31 18.24
CA MET A 403 20.22 -10.37 17.41
C MET A 403 21.41 -10.91 18.22
N LEU A 404 21.66 -10.34 19.40
CA LEU A 404 22.77 -10.76 20.28
C LEU A 404 22.62 -12.22 20.73
N ARG A 405 21.39 -12.67 21.03
CA ARG A 405 21.11 -14.07 21.37
C ARG A 405 21.34 -15.03 20.20
N VAL A 406 21.09 -14.62 18.96
CA VAL A 406 21.38 -15.43 17.76
C VAL A 406 22.88 -15.54 17.54
N ARG A 407 23.60 -14.41 17.61
CA ARG A 407 25.07 -14.37 17.43
C ARG A 407 25.80 -15.28 18.43
N ARG A 408 25.47 -15.18 19.72
CA ARG A 408 26.06 -16.04 20.77
C ARG A 408 25.85 -17.55 20.56
N ARG A 409 24.82 -17.95 19.82
CA ARG A 409 24.56 -19.37 19.49
C ARG A 409 25.32 -19.84 18.26
N LYS A 410 25.64 -18.93 17.34
CA LYS A 410 26.40 -19.26 16.12
C LYS A 410 27.91 -19.30 16.40
N ASP A 411 28.41 -18.46 17.31
CA ASP A 411 29.82 -18.40 17.68
C ASP A 411 30.02 -18.55 19.21
N PRO A 412 30.22 -19.79 19.72
CA PRO A 412 30.51 -20.02 21.14
C PRO A 412 31.86 -19.45 21.60
N CYS A 413 32.79 -19.22 20.66
CA CYS A 413 34.18 -18.86 20.93
C CYS A 413 34.43 -17.35 21.18
N LEU A 414 33.41 -16.49 21.07
CA LEU A 414 33.48 -15.06 21.41
C LEU A 414 33.28 -14.77 22.91
N CYS A 415 33.40 -15.81 23.75
CA CYS A 415 33.33 -15.75 25.21
C CYS A 415 34.65 -16.27 25.80
N MET A 416 35.77 -15.61 25.51
CA MET A 416 36.95 -15.56 26.38
C MET A 416 37.51 -14.15 26.37
#